data_AF-A0A357EDG6-F1
#
_entry.id   AF-A0A357EDG6-F1
#
_cell.length_a   1.000
_cell.length_b   1.000
_cell.length_c   1.000
_cell.angle_alpha   90.00
_cell.angle_beta   90.00
_cell.angle_gamma   90.00
#
_symmetry.space_group_name_H-M   'P 1'
#
loop_
_entity.id
_entity.type
_entity.pdbx_description
1 polymer ?
#
loop_
_entity_poly.entity_id
_entity_poly.type
_entity_poly.pdbx_seq_one_letter_code
_entity_poly.pdbx_strand_id
1 'polypeptide(L)'
;MSRTGIICLSLVLVLGLPLLGVLWAGEPLGRYLEFPPRTSYVQHEPFSWPVFIAIALLIVIVLWPVFFRIAVSNHQLSVASHRSSAFVGTLHASRFMLPWWGWVAIGWTCLWWVVAWTRVPWLVVVQEHTFTPLWLGYIMIVNACTFARTGRCMMLHRPRYFLSLFLLSAVFWWVFEYLNRFVQNWYYVGVADLSSVEYFFRATTPFSTVLPAVIGTAELLTSYRVICSGRNRFKAIQYLQKKWSGWVLVGLSCCGLFGIGLWPNYLFPLVWVGPLLLVVSLQALAGTPTAFSPLAQGDWRGIGVPALAALICGIFWELWNWKSLAHWEYALPFVHRFPLFEMPLLGYAGYLPFGLECVVVADLCLRRQFSGGVEYDTHE
;
A
#
# COMPACT_ATOMS: atom_id res chain seq x y z
N MET A 1 13.96 -11.79 -19.67
CA MET A 1 14.40 -10.47 -19.16
C MET A 1 14.89 -10.65 -17.74
N SER A 2 16.05 -10.08 -17.36
CA SER A 2 16.54 -10.17 -15.98
C SER A 2 15.68 -9.33 -15.04
N ARG A 3 15.74 -9.57 -13.73
CA ARG A 3 15.02 -8.75 -12.72
C ARG A 3 15.43 -7.29 -12.79
N THR A 4 16.73 -7.02 -12.89
CA THR A 4 17.25 -5.67 -13.09
C THR A 4 16.68 -5.04 -14.36
N GLY A 5 16.56 -5.81 -15.44
CA GLY A 5 15.89 -5.36 -16.67
C GLY A 5 14.42 -4.98 -16.46
N ILE A 6 13.67 -5.75 -15.66
CA ILE A 6 12.29 -5.41 -15.29
C ILE A 6 12.25 -4.11 -14.50
N ILE A 7 13.08 -3.96 -13.47
CA ILE A 7 13.12 -2.74 -12.64
C ILE A 7 13.44 -1.52 -13.51
N CYS A 8 14.52 -1.58 -14.31
CA CYS A 8 14.92 -0.47 -15.16
C CYS A 8 13.84 -0.12 -16.18
N LEU A 9 13.25 -1.10 -16.85
CA LEU A 9 12.19 -0.86 -17.84
C LEU A 9 10.94 -0.26 -17.18
N SER A 10 10.51 -0.80 -16.04
CA SER A 10 9.37 -0.25 -15.29
C SER A 10 9.62 1.20 -14.88
N LEU A 11 10.80 1.53 -14.36
CA LEU A 11 11.15 2.90 -13.99
C LEU A 11 11.16 3.84 -15.20
N VAL A 12 11.76 3.41 -16.32
CA VAL A 12 11.77 4.21 -17.55
C VAL A 12 10.35 4.50 -18.05
N LEU A 13 9.46 3.50 -18.02
CA LEU A 13 8.08 3.66 -18.48
C LEU A 13 7.22 4.50 -17.51
N VAL A 14 7.33 4.25 -16.20
CA VAL A 14 6.58 5.00 -15.17
C VAL A 14 7.01 6.46 -15.12
N LEU A 15 8.30 6.75 -15.29
CA LEU A 15 8.80 8.12 -15.32
C LEU A 15 8.57 8.79 -16.69
N GLY A 16 8.80 8.07 -17.78
CA GLY A 16 8.77 8.64 -19.12
C GLY A 16 7.36 8.83 -19.70
N LEU A 17 6.44 7.89 -19.53
CA LEU A 17 5.14 7.93 -20.19
C LEU A 17 4.25 9.12 -19.77
N PRO A 18 4.17 9.49 -18.48
CA PRO A 18 3.42 10.69 -18.09
C PRO A 18 3.98 11.96 -18.74
N LEU A 19 5.31 12.11 -18.82
CA LEU A 19 5.94 13.25 -19.49
C LEU A 19 5.66 13.26 -20.99
N LEU A 20 5.67 12.10 -21.64
CA LEU A 20 5.29 11.99 -23.05
C LEU A 20 3.82 12.37 -23.26
N GLY A 21 2.93 12.04 -22.32
CA GLY A 21 1.54 12.48 -22.32
C GLY A 21 1.40 14.00 -22.24
N VAL A 22 2.15 14.64 -21.35
CA VAL A 22 2.20 16.11 -21.22
C VAL A 22 2.79 16.78 -22.46
N LEU A 23 3.89 16.24 -23.01
CA LEU A 23 4.47 16.72 -24.26
C LEU A 23 3.47 16.63 -25.42
N TRP A 24 2.70 15.55 -25.48
CA TRP A 24 1.65 15.38 -26.47
C TRP A 24 0.49 16.36 -26.28
N ALA A 25 0.16 16.70 -25.03
CA ALA A 25 -0.83 17.74 -24.71
C ALA A 25 -0.39 19.15 -25.13
N GLY A 26 0.92 19.37 -25.38
CA GLY A 26 1.49 20.68 -25.65
C GLY A 26 1.68 21.54 -24.39
N GLU A 27 1.60 20.94 -23.21
CA GLU A 27 1.74 21.64 -21.92
C GLU A 27 3.23 21.82 -21.54
N PRO A 28 3.59 22.90 -20.82
CA PRO A 28 4.98 23.18 -20.47
C PRO A 28 5.47 22.23 -19.36
N LEU A 29 6.51 21.44 -19.68
CA LEU A 29 7.09 20.47 -18.74
C LEU A 29 7.60 21.05 -17.43
N GLY A 30 8.00 22.33 -17.43
CA GLY A 30 8.55 22.99 -16.24
C GLY A 30 7.63 22.93 -15.01
N ARG A 31 6.30 22.94 -15.22
CA ARG A 31 5.31 22.85 -14.14
C ARG A 31 5.35 21.50 -13.42
N TYR A 32 5.55 20.41 -14.18
CA TYR A 32 5.58 19.04 -13.65
C TYR A 32 6.94 18.66 -13.04
N LEU A 33 7.99 19.43 -13.36
CA LEU A 33 9.35 19.23 -12.83
C LEU A 33 9.65 20.12 -11.61
N GLU A 34 8.73 21.00 -11.21
CA GLU A 34 8.88 21.87 -10.04
C GLU A 34 9.13 21.06 -8.75
N PHE A 35 10.06 21.53 -7.91
CA PHE A 35 10.41 20.87 -6.65
C PHE A 35 10.86 21.89 -5.57
N PRO A 36 10.13 22.04 -4.45
CA PRO A 36 8.90 21.34 -4.07
C PRO A 36 7.72 21.67 -5.01
N PRO A 37 6.71 20.79 -5.14
CA PRO A 37 5.52 21.11 -5.92
C PRO A 37 4.68 22.16 -5.18
N ARG A 38 4.87 23.45 -5.53
CA ARG A 38 4.20 24.58 -4.86
C ARG A 38 2.99 25.09 -5.63
N THR A 39 2.93 24.84 -6.94
CA THR A 39 1.86 25.35 -7.78
C THR A 39 0.77 24.29 -8.03
N SER A 40 -0.48 24.64 -7.74
CA SER A 40 -1.66 23.86 -8.17
C SER A 40 -2.14 24.41 -9.51
N TYR A 41 -2.01 23.62 -10.57
CA TYR A 41 -2.39 23.98 -11.94
C TYR A 41 -3.46 23.04 -12.53
N VAL A 42 -3.68 21.88 -11.92
CA VAL A 42 -4.79 20.99 -12.26
C VAL A 42 -6.05 21.53 -11.57
N GLN A 43 -7.00 22.00 -12.37
CA GLN A 43 -8.31 22.34 -11.88
C GLN A 43 -9.15 21.06 -11.74
N HIS A 44 -9.43 20.66 -10.51
CA HIS A 44 -10.22 19.47 -10.25
C HIS A 44 -11.71 19.68 -10.52
N GLU A 45 -12.29 18.73 -11.22
CA GLU A 45 -13.73 18.71 -11.49
C GLU A 45 -14.54 18.57 -10.19
N PRO A 46 -15.66 19.31 -10.07
CA PRO A 46 -16.49 19.27 -8.89
C PRO A 46 -17.14 17.89 -8.70
N PHE A 47 -17.70 17.69 -7.51
CA PHE A 47 -18.37 16.45 -7.15
C PHE A 47 -19.49 16.08 -8.14
N SER A 48 -19.55 14.81 -8.53
CA SER A 48 -20.55 14.29 -9.47
C SER A 48 -21.17 13.00 -8.94
N TRP A 49 -22.47 13.04 -8.66
CA TRP A 49 -23.23 11.87 -8.20
C TRP A 49 -23.16 10.67 -9.15
N PRO A 50 -23.35 10.82 -10.48
CA PRO A 50 -23.24 9.69 -11.40
C PRO A 50 -21.87 9.01 -11.34
N VAL A 51 -20.79 9.80 -11.30
CA VAL A 51 -19.42 9.27 -11.25
C VAL A 51 -19.15 8.59 -9.91
N PHE A 52 -19.57 9.21 -8.81
CA PHE A 52 -19.46 8.62 -7.46
C PHE A 52 -20.17 7.27 -7.37
N ILE A 53 -21.43 7.18 -7.83
CA ILE A 53 -22.21 5.94 -7.82
C ILE A 53 -21.56 4.89 -8.73
N ALA A 54 -21.11 5.27 -9.94
CA ALA A 54 -20.45 4.35 -10.85
C ALA A 54 -19.17 3.75 -10.25
N ILE A 55 -18.33 4.57 -9.62
CA ILE A 55 -17.11 4.12 -8.94
C ILE A 55 -17.45 3.26 -7.72
N ALA A 56 -18.43 3.66 -6.90
CA ALA A 56 -18.87 2.88 -5.75
C ALA A 56 -19.39 1.49 -6.16
N LEU A 57 -20.22 1.42 -7.21
CA LEU A 57 -20.72 0.16 -7.76
C LEU A 57 -19.57 -0.70 -8.31
N LEU A 58 -18.62 -0.10 -9.03
CA LEU A 58 -17.45 -0.82 -9.52
C LEU A 58 -16.65 -1.44 -8.36
N ILE A 59 -16.38 -0.68 -7.31
CA ILE A 59 -15.68 -1.16 -6.11
C ILE A 59 -16.46 -2.32 -5.47
N VAL A 60 -17.78 -2.17 -5.27
CA VAL A 60 -18.61 -3.21 -4.69
C VAL A 60 -18.62 -4.47 -5.55
N ILE A 61 -18.78 -4.36 -6.88
CA ILE A 61 -18.79 -5.50 -7.81
C ILE A 61 -17.45 -6.26 -7.77
N VAL A 62 -16.33 -5.54 -7.68
CA VAL A 62 -14.99 -6.15 -7.65
C VAL A 62 -14.73 -6.83 -6.30
N LEU A 63 -15.12 -6.22 -5.19
CA LEU A 63 -14.80 -6.72 -3.85
C LEU A 63 -15.82 -7.73 -3.30
N TRP A 64 -17.09 -7.62 -3.70
CA TRP A 64 -18.18 -8.45 -3.20
C TRP A 64 -17.93 -9.95 -3.32
N PRO A 65 -17.45 -10.49 -4.47
CA PRO A 65 -17.18 -11.92 -4.60
C PRO A 65 -16.12 -12.43 -3.60
N VAL A 66 -15.16 -11.58 -3.25
CA VAL A 66 -14.09 -11.89 -2.30
C VAL A 66 -14.66 -11.88 -0.88
N PHE A 67 -15.38 -10.82 -0.49
CA PHE A 67 -16.00 -10.70 0.84
C PHE A 67 -17.03 -11.78 1.12
N PHE A 68 -17.95 -12.01 0.19
CA PHE A 68 -19.01 -13.03 0.32
C PHE A 68 -18.42 -14.40 0.62
N ARG A 69 -17.31 -14.75 -0.05
CA ARG A 69 -16.65 -16.04 0.14
C ARG A 69 -15.87 -16.15 1.43
N ILE A 70 -15.21 -15.07 1.88
CA ILE A 70 -14.61 -15.02 3.22
C ILE A 70 -15.69 -15.30 4.27
N ALA A 71 -16.86 -14.63 4.17
CA ALA A 71 -17.96 -14.84 5.10
C ALA A 71 -18.48 -16.28 5.09
N VAL A 72 -18.73 -16.86 3.90
CA VAL A 72 -19.21 -18.24 3.77
C VAL A 72 -18.19 -19.26 4.28
N SER A 73 -16.91 -19.11 3.94
CA SER A 73 -15.87 -20.03 4.40
C SER A 73 -15.63 -19.96 5.90
N ASN A 74 -15.66 -18.76 6.49
CA ASN A 74 -15.55 -18.59 7.94
C ASN A 74 -16.77 -19.16 8.68
N HIS A 75 -17.97 -19.01 8.11
CA HIS A 75 -19.16 -19.65 8.65
C HIS A 75 -19.04 -21.19 8.61
N GLN A 76 -18.55 -21.77 7.51
CA GLN A 76 -18.32 -23.21 7.40
C GLN A 76 -17.29 -23.73 8.42
N LEU A 77 -16.22 -22.96 8.69
CA LEU A 77 -15.23 -23.30 9.71
C LEU A 77 -15.79 -23.21 11.12
N SER A 78 -16.59 -22.19 11.42
CA SER A 78 -17.28 -22.05 12.71
C SER A 78 -18.24 -23.21 12.95
N VAL A 79 -18.99 -23.63 11.92
CA VAL A 79 -19.91 -24.78 12.00
C VAL A 79 -19.15 -26.10 12.12
N ALA A 80 -18.02 -26.27 11.41
CA ALA A 80 -17.16 -27.44 11.52
C ALA A 80 -16.49 -27.52 12.91
N SER A 81 -15.96 -26.42 13.44
CA SER A 81 -15.36 -26.39 14.79
C SER A 81 -16.36 -26.68 15.89
N HIS A 82 -17.64 -26.28 15.73
CA HIS A 82 -18.70 -26.67 16.66
C HIS A 82 -19.01 -28.17 16.62
N ARG A 83 -18.94 -28.82 15.45
CA ARG A 83 -19.08 -30.28 15.32
C ARG A 83 -17.85 -31.06 15.80
N SER A 84 -16.66 -30.45 15.74
CA SER A 84 -15.38 -31.05 16.13
C SER A 84 -14.92 -30.70 17.55
N SER A 85 -15.75 -30.03 18.36
CA SER A 85 -15.41 -29.65 19.74
C SER A 85 -15.16 -30.83 20.68
N ALA A 86 -15.40 -32.06 20.24
CA ALA A 86 -14.97 -33.28 20.92
C ALA A 86 -13.50 -33.70 20.64
N PHE A 87 -12.77 -33.07 19.71
CA PHE A 87 -11.44 -33.55 19.29
C PHE A 87 -10.33 -32.49 19.19
N VAL A 88 -10.62 -31.17 19.27
CA VAL A 88 -9.58 -30.14 19.07
C VAL A 88 -9.16 -29.50 20.41
N GLY A 89 -8.56 -30.30 21.28
CA GLY A 89 -7.91 -29.87 22.52
C GLY A 89 -6.41 -29.54 22.37
N THR A 90 -5.86 -29.49 21.15
CA THR A 90 -4.39 -29.58 20.95
C THR A 90 -3.83 -28.57 19.94
N LEU A 91 -4.31 -27.33 19.97
CA LEU A 91 -3.44 -26.20 19.60
C LEU A 91 -3.12 -25.49 20.90
N HIS A 92 -1.85 -25.59 21.31
CA HIS A 92 -1.28 -24.90 22.46
C HIS A 92 -1.91 -23.51 22.58
N ALA A 93 -2.73 -23.31 23.61
CA ALA A 93 -3.06 -22.00 24.12
C ALA A 93 -1.80 -21.42 24.75
N SER A 94 -0.76 -21.18 23.94
CA SER A 94 0.36 -20.35 24.35
C SER A 94 -0.24 -19.00 24.68
N ARG A 95 -0.21 -18.64 25.97
CA ARG A 95 -0.68 -17.33 26.44
C ARG A 95 -0.03 -16.28 25.54
N PHE A 96 -0.84 -15.49 24.84
CA PHE A 96 -0.34 -14.37 24.05
C PHE A 96 0.32 -13.40 25.02
N MET A 97 1.65 -13.45 25.10
CA MET A 97 2.44 -12.56 25.93
C MET A 97 3.23 -11.66 25.00
N LEU A 98 2.83 -10.40 24.95
CA LEU A 98 3.54 -9.40 24.18
C LEU A 98 4.96 -9.24 24.78
N PRO A 99 6.02 -9.27 23.97
CA PRO A 99 7.38 -9.08 24.48
C PRO A 99 7.54 -7.66 25.06
N TRP A 100 8.52 -7.48 25.95
CA TRP A 100 8.74 -6.20 26.65
C TRP A 100 8.90 -5.02 25.68
N TRP A 101 9.57 -5.21 24.55
CA TRP A 101 9.78 -4.17 23.53
C TRP A 101 8.49 -3.80 22.79
N GLY A 102 7.49 -4.69 22.76
CA GLY A 102 6.16 -4.39 22.26
C GLY A 102 5.41 -3.41 23.18
N TRP A 103 5.53 -3.59 24.50
CA TRP A 103 4.97 -2.63 25.48
C TRP A 103 5.64 -1.27 25.40
N VAL A 104 6.97 -1.24 25.22
CA VAL A 104 7.71 0.00 24.98
C VAL A 104 7.21 0.70 23.71
N ALA A 105 6.99 -0.04 22.62
CA ALA A 105 6.46 0.51 21.38
C ALA A 105 5.03 1.07 21.51
N ILE A 106 4.17 0.44 22.31
CA ILE A 106 2.84 0.98 22.66
C ILE A 106 2.99 2.30 23.42
N GLY A 107 3.83 2.33 24.47
CA GLY A 107 4.09 3.55 25.23
C GLY A 107 4.63 4.69 24.36
N TRP A 108 5.57 4.37 23.47
CA TRP A 108 6.12 5.30 22.48
C TRP A 108 5.03 5.85 21.55
N THR A 109 4.21 4.97 20.96
CA THR A 109 3.14 5.38 20.04
C THR A 109 2.13 6.27 20.76
N CYS A 110 1.71 5.91 21.98
CA CYS A 110 0.79 6.73 22.78
C CYS A 110 1.38 8.11 23.10
N LEU A 111 2.65 8.17 23.51
CA LEU A 111 3.35 9.43 23.79
C LEU A 111 3.35 10.34 22.55
N TRP A 112 3.82 9.82 21.42
CA TRP A 112 3.90 10.59 20.18
C TRP A 112 2.53 10.96 19.62
N TRP A 113 1.50 10.14 19.87
CA TRP A 113 0.13 10.48 19.52
C TRP A 113 -0.36 11.66 20.35
N VAL A 114 -0.14 11.65 21.66
CA VAL A 114 -0.49 12.79 22.53
C VAL A 114 0.24 14.05 22.09
N VAL A 115 1.54 13.96 21.76
CA VAL A 115 2.32 15.10 21.25
C VAL A 115 1.74 15.61 19.92
N ALA A 116 1.41 14.71 18.99
CA ALA A 116 0.84 15.05 17.69
C ALA A 116 -0.52 15.75 17.80
N TRP A 117 -1.37 15.31 18.73
CA TRP A 117 -2.76 15.76 18.83
C TRP A 117 -2.99 16.91 19.80
N THR A 118 -1.98 17.26 20.59
CA THR A 118 -1.99 18.46 21.42
C THR A 118 -1.43 19.65 20.64
N ARG A 119 -1.63 20.87 21.13
CA ARG A 119 -1.09 22.10 20.53
C ARG A 119 -0.39 22.89 21.62
N VAL A 120 0.79 22.40 21.97
CA VAL A 120 1.60 22.92 23.07
C VAL A 120 2.70 23.79 22.45
N PRO A 121 2.75 25.11 22.72
CA PRO A 121 3.62 26.04 21.99
C PRO A 121 5.11 25.70 21.98
N TRP A 122 5.64 25.11 23.06
CA TRP A 122 7.05 24.72 23.16
C TRP A 122 7.38 23.40 22.47
N LEU A 123 6.38 22.64 22.00
CA LEU A 123 6.56 21.38 21.27
C LEU A 123 6.45 21.53 19.75
N VAL A 124 6.18 22.72 19.22
CA VAL A 124 5.90 22.95 17.78
C VAL A 124 6.97 22.34 16.87
N VAL A 125 8.25 22.55 17.17
CA VAL A 125 9.38 22.00 16.39
C VAL A 125 9.33 20.47 16.33
N VAL A 126 8.91 19.82 17.41
CA VAL A 126 8.79 18.35 17.49
C VAL A 126 7.49 17.87 16.84
N GLN A 127 6.43 18.68 16.90
CA GLN A 127 5.11 18.39 16.35
C GLN A 127 5.08 18.31 14.82
N GLU A 128 6.00 19.00 14.14
CA GLU A 128 6.18 18.87 12.68
C GLU A 128 6.67 17.48 12.28
N HIS A 129 7.32 16.75 13.19
CA HIS A 129 7.96 15.47 12.90
C HIS A 129 7.25 14.26 13.51
N THR A 130 6.11 14.45 14.17
CA THR A 130 5.42 13.39 14.93
C THR A 130 4.95 12.21 14.08
N PHE A 131 4.76 12.40 12.78
CA PHE A 131 4.26 11.36 11.89
C PHE A 131 5.20 10.15 11.81
N THR A 132 6.52 10.38 11.74
CA THR A 132 7.49 9.26 11.63
C THR A 132 7.60 8.45 12.92
N PRO A 133 7.78 9.05 14.12
CA PRO A 133 7.77 8.31 15.38
C PRO A 133 6.54 7.45 15.60
N LEU A 134 5.35 7.91 15.19
CA LEU A 134 4.11 7.14 15.25
C LEU A 134 4.21 5.85 14.42
N TRP A 135 4.67 5.97 13.17
CA TRP A 135 4.87 4.81 12.30
C TRP A 135 5.95 3.85 12.79
N LEU A 136 7.06 4.36 13.34
CA LEU A 136 8.09 3.50 13.94
C LEU A 136 7.52 2.70 15.11
N GLY A 137 6.72 3.34 15.96
CA GLY A 137 5.97 2.68 17.03
C GLY A 137 5.04 1.60 16.49
N TYR A 138 4.25 1.90 15.46
CA TYR A 138 3.36 0.93 14.80
C TYR A 138 4.10 -0.27 14.23
N ILE A 139 5.18 -0.03 13.48
CA ILE A 139 6.01 -1.09 12.88
C ILE A 139 6.52 -2.03 13.97
N MET A 140 7.01 -1.47 15.09
CA MET A 140 7.44 -2.26 16.24
C MET A 140 6.26 -3.03 16.87
N ILE A 141 5.11 -2.41 17.10
CA ILE A 141 3.92 -3.08 17.67
C ILE A 141 3.51 -4.28 16.82
N VAL A 142 3.43 -4.11 15.50
CA VAL A 142 3.01 -5.16 14.57
C VAL A 142 4.01 -6.31 14.55
N ASN A 143 5.32 -6.02 14.56
CA ASN A 143 6.36 -7.05 14.68
C ASN A 143 6.30 -7.75 16.06
N ALA A 144 5.98 -7.04 17.14
CA ALA A 144 5.84 -7.61 18.48
C ALA A 144 4.66 -8.56 18.57
N CYS A 145 3.52 -8.16 18.01
CA CYS A 145 2.33 -9.00 17.90
C CYS A 145 2.61 -10.24 17.06
N THR A 146 3.36 -10.10 15.96
CA THR A 146 3.74 -11.23 15.10
C THR A 146 4.63 -12.22 15.88
N PHE A 147 5.64 -11.71 16.58
CA PHE A 147 6.53 -12.51 17.42
C PHE A 147 5.79 -13.22 18.55
N ALA A 148 4.88 -12.53 19.25
CA ALA A 148 4.08 -13.12 20.32
C ALA A 148 3.15 -14.24 19.84
N ARG A 149 2.74 -14.24 18.56
CA ARG A 149 1.85 -15.27 17.99
C ARG A 149 2.59 -16.45 17.37
N THR A 150 3.73 -16.19 16.75
CA THR A 150 4.40 -17.18 15.88
C THR A 150 5.78 -17.58 16.39
N GLY A 151 6.28 -16.90 17.43
CA GLY A 151 7.65 -17.04 17.92
C GLY A 151 8.71 -16.42 17.01
N ARG A 152 8.31 -15.83 15.87
CA ARG A 152 9.22 -15.21 14.90
C ARG A 152 8.64 -13.91 14.34
N CYS A 153 9.50 -13.04 13.83
CA CYS A 153 9.09 -11.83 13.13
C CYS A 153 10.20 -11.33 12.21
N MET A 154 9.81 -10.62 11.15
CA MET A 154 10.72 -10.00 10.20
C MET A 154 11.82 -9.17 10.84
N MET A 155 11.50 -8.36 11.86
CA MET A 155 12.48 -7.49 12.51
C MET A 155 13.66 -8.27 13.15
N LEU A 156 13.37 -9.38 13.83
CA LEU A 156 14.40 -10.16 14.55
C LEU A 156 15.04 -11.25 13.68
N HIS A 157 14.26 -11.87 12.80
CA HIS A 157 14.71 -13.05 12.03
C HIS A 157 15.16 -12.70 10.61
N ARG A 158 14.81 -11.51 10.11
CA ARG A 158 15.25 -11.00 8.79
C ARG A 158 15.67 -9.52 8.87
N PRO A 159 16.59 -9.13 9.77
CA PRO A 159 16.92 -7.73 10.02
C PRO A 159 17.43 -7.00 8.77
N ARG A 160 18.21 -7.67 7.91
CA ARG A 160 18.68 -7.07 6.65
C ARG A 160 17.52 -6.74 5.69
N TYR A 161 16.55 -7.65 5.56
CA TYR A 161 15.36 -7.42 4.75
C TYR A 161 14.51 -6.29 5.36
N PHE A 162 14.26 -6.36 6.66
CA PHE A 162 13.55 -5.32 7.42
C PHE A 162 14.14 -3.93 7.21
N LEU A 163 15.45 -3.77 7.38
CA LEU A 163 16.13 -2.48 7.21
C LEU A 163 16.13 -2.03 5.74
N SER A 164 16.27 -2.96 4.79
CA SER A 164 16.21 -2.65 3.36
C SER A 164 14.84 -2.14 2.93
N LEU A 165 13.76 -2.55 3.62
CA LEU A 165 12.42 -2.03 3.34
C LEU A 165 12.31 -0.52 3.58
N PHE A 166 13.01 0.04 4.58
CA PHE A 166 12.96 1.48 4.81
C PHE A 166 13.56 2.28 3.65
N LEU A 167 14.72 1.83 3.16
CA LEU A 167 15.39 2.47 2.02
C LEU A 167 14.55 2.33 0.74
N LEU A 168 14.04 1.13 0.48
CA LEU A 168 13.18 0.88 -0.68
C LEU A 168 11.88 1.68 -0.58
N SER A 169 11.31 1.83 0.61
CA SER A 169 10.06 2.57 0.85
C SER A 169 10.18 4.04 0.49
N ALA A 170 11.31 4.67 0.84
CA ALA A 170 11.60 6.04 0.46
C ALA A 170 11.58 6.22 -1.07
N VAL A 171 12.32 5.38 -1.80
CA VAL A 171 12.36 5.44 -3.27
C VAL A 171 10.99 5.15 -3.87
N PHE A 172 10.30 4.13 -3.35
CA PHE A 172 8.98 3.72 -3.79
C PHE A 172 7.96 4.86 -3.69
N TRP A 173 7.90 5.54 -2.54
CA TRP A 173 6.94 6.64 -2.37
C TRP A 173 7.31 7.87 -3.19
N TRP A 174 8.61 8.15 -3.39
CA TRP A 174 9.03 9.23 -4.30
C TRP A 174 8.53 9.04 -5.74
N VAL A 175 8.33 7.81 -6.20
CA VAL A 175 7.68 7.53 -7.49
C VAL A 175 6.20 7.95 -7.46
N PHE A 176 5.48 7.70 -6.36
CA PHE A 176 4.11 8.17 -6.20
C PHE A 176 4.02 9.70 -6.12
N GLU A 177 4.94 10.35 -5.40
CA GLU A 177 5.02 11.82 -5.38
C GLU A 177 5.30 12.39 -6.76
N TYR A 178 6.15 11.73 -7.55
CA TYR A 178 6.37 12.10 -8.94
C TYR A 178 5.09 11.97 -9.78
N LEU A 179 4.40 10.83 -9.70
CA LEU A 179 3.13 10.63 -10.41
C LEU A 179 2.04 11.61 -9.95
N ASN A 180 2.03 11.95 -8.67
CA ASN A 180 1.12 12.92 -8.09
C ASN A 180 1.30 14.33 -8.67
N ARG A 181 2.47 14.68 -9.21
CA ARG A 181 2.62 15.97 -9.91
C ARG A 181 1.72 16.09 -11.13
N PHE A 182 1.38 14.97 -11.79
CA PHE A 182 0.54 14.99 -12.97
C PHE A 182 -0.94 15.11 -12.63
N VAL A 183 -1.36 14.48 -11.53
CA VAL A 183 -2.77 14.43 -11.13
C VAL A 183 -3.16 15.45 -10.07
N GLN A 184 -2.23 15.84 -9.20
CA GLN A 184 -2.39 16.73 -8.04
C GLN A 184 -3.47 16.28 -7.04
N ASN A 185 -3.63 14.97 -6.85
CA ASN A 185 -4.64 14.36 -5.97
C ASN A 185 -4.44 14.69 -4.48
N TRP A 186 -3.20 14.97 -4.06
CA TRP A 186 -2.88 15.44 -2.71
C TRP A 186 -1.83 16.53 -2.74
N TYR A 187 -1.88 17.43 -1.76
CA TYR A 187 -0.88 18.49 -1.56
C TYR A 187 -0.57 18.70 -0.09
N TYR A 188 0.64 19.17 0.21
CA TYR A 188 1.10 19.39 1.58
C TYR A 188 0.88 20.83 2.03
N VAL A 189 0.25 20.99 3.19
CA VAL A 189 0.03 22.31 3.80
C VAL A 189 1.25 22.69 4.65
N GLY A 190 1.67 23.96 4.58
CA GLY A 190 2.81 24.47 5.37
C GLY A 190 4.20 24.20 4.77
N VAL A 191 4.27 23.84 3.48
CA VAL A 191 5.54 23.51 2.77
C VAL A 191 6.07 24.66 1.91
N ALA A 192 5.31 25.75 1.76
CA ALA A 192 5.63 26.86 0.85
C ALA A 192 7.00 27.51 1.15
N ASP A 193 7.39 27.58 2.43
CA ASP A 193 8.62 28.24 2.88
C ASP A 193 9.84 27.31 2.89
N LEU A 194 9.66 26.00 2.67
CA LEU A 194 10.74 25.02 2.76
C LEU A 194 11.63 25.03 1.51
N SER A 195 12.94 24.96 1.71
CA SER A 195 13.89 24.75 0.60
C SER A 195 13.72 23.36 -0.03
N SER A 196 14.15 23.18 -1.28
CA SER A 196 14.06 21.89 -1.98
C SER A 196 14.78 20.76 -1.23
N VAL A 197 15.95 21.05 -0.64
CA VAL A 197 16.73 20.08 0.13
C VAL A 197 16.03 19.74 1.44
N GLU A 198 15.51 20.74 2.13
CA GLU A 198 14.79 20.55 3.39
C GLU A 198 13.51 19.75 3.19
N TYR A 199 12.71 20.09 2.17
CA TYR A 199 11.53 19.32 1.79
C TYR A 199 11.89 17.87 1.49
N PHE A 200 12.96 17.62 0.73
CA PHE A 200 13.41 16.27 0.41
C PHE A 200 13.68 15.44 1.67
N PHE A 201 14.46 15.94 2.63
CA PHE A 201 14.76 15.19 3.85
C PHE A 201 13.55 15.06 4.78
N ARG A 202 12.77 16.13 4.95
CA ARG A 202 11.56 16.13 5.79
C ARG A 202 10.51 15.16 5.26
N ALA A 203 10.33 15.04 3.93
CA ALA A 203 9.39 14.13 3.31
C ALA A 203 9.93 12.68 3.22
N THR A 204 11.23 12.49 2.96
CA THR A 204 11.83 11.15 2.84
C THR A 204 11.69 10.33 4.13
N THR A 205 11.72 10.99 5.28
CA THR A 205 11.65 10.35 6.60
C THR A 205 10.33 9.59 6.82
N PRO A 206 9.14 10.21 6.67
CA PRO A 206 7.87 9.49 6.72
C PRO A 206 7.66 8.54 5.53
N PHE A 207 8.19 8.85 4.34
CA PHE A 207 8.11 7.95 3.18
C PHE A 207 8.82 6.61 3.40
N SER A 208 9.85 6.58 4.23
CA SER A 208 10.60 5.37 4.55
C SER A 208 9.82 4.34 5.36
N THR A 209 8.67 4.69 5.96
CA THR A 209 7.96 3.79 6.89
C THR A 209 6.85 2.96 6.25
N VAL A 210 6.46 3.27 5.01
CA VAL A 210 5.31 2.68 4.32
C VAL A 210 5.46 1.17 4.09
N LEU A 211 6.51 0.73 3.37
CA LEU A 211 6.72 -0.70 3.12
C LEU A 211 6.91 -1.54 4.39
N PRO A 212 7.76 -1.15 5.37
CA PRO A 212 7.91 -1.95 6.59
C PRO A 212 6.61 -2.03 7.40
N ALA A 213 5.77 -0.98 7.38
CA ALA A 213 4.45 -1.03 8.01
C ALA A 213 3.49 -1.99 7.29
N VAL A 214 3.31 -1.83 5.98
CA VAL A 214 2.36 -2.66 5.20
C VAL A 214 2.77 -4.13 5.20
N ILE A 215 4.04 -4.44 4.96
CA ILE A 215 4.54 -5.81 4.91
C ILE A 215 4.55 -6.43 6.31
N GLY A 216 4.92 -5.67 7.35
CA GLY A 216 4.82 -6.12 8.73
C GLY A 216 3.37 -6.48 9.11
N THR A 217 2.41 -5.63 8.73
CA THR A 217 0.99 -5.87 8.98
C THR A 217 0.50 -7.06 8.19
N ALA A 218 0.93 -7.21 6.94
CA ALA A 218 0.63 -8.37 6.12
C ALA A 218 1.13 -9.66 6.80
N GLU A 219 2.36 -9.68 7.32
CA GLU A 219 2.93 -10.81 8.06
C GLU A 219 2.10 -11.15 9.31
N LEU A 220 1.74 -10.14 10.11
CA LEU A 220 0.85 -10.32 11.26
C LEU A 220 -0.49 -10.95 10.86
N LEU A 221 -1.13 -10.44 9.80
CA LEU A 221 -2.41 -10.93 9.32
C LEU A 221 -2.35 -12.39 8.85
N THR A 222 -1.22 -12.85 8.29
CA THR A 222 -1.05 -14.26 7.90
C THR A 222 -1.06 -15.21 9.11
N SER A 223 -0.72 -14.73 10.31
CA SER A 223 -0.76 -15.52 11.55
C SER A 223 -2.19 -15.83 12.04
N TYR A 224 -3.21 -15.18 11.47
CA TYR A 224 -4.61 -15.39 11.82
C TYR A 224 -5.25 -16.39 10.85
N ARG A 225 -5.62 -17.57 11.38
CA ARG A 225 -6.27 -18.63 10.59
C ARG A 225 -7.55 -18.16 9.91
N VAL A 226 -8.39 -17.37 10.58
CA VAL A 226 -9.64 -16.80 10.05
C VAL A 226 -9.41 -15.93 8.82
N ILE A 227 -8.26 -15.25 8.78
CA ILE A 227 -7.88 -14.40 7.65
C ILE A 227 -7.40 -15.29 6.51
N CYS A 228 -6.57 -16.30 6.77
CA CYS A 228 -6.03 -17.21 5.75
C CYS A 228 -7.02 -18.26 5.23
N SER A 229 -8.04 -18.62 6.00
CA SER A 229 -8.94 -19.73 5.70
C SER A 229 -9.96 -19.41 4.61
N GLY A 230 -10.26 -20.39 3.75
CA GLY A 230 -11.18 -20.22 2.62
C GLY A 230 -10.58 -19.59 1.37
N ARG A 231 -9.43 -18.91 1.48
CA ARG A 231 -8.74 -18.27 0.35
C ARG A 231 -7.82 -19.19 -0.45
N ASN A 232 -7.56 -20.42 0.02
CA ASN A 232 -6.67 -21.40 -0.65
C ASN A 232 -7.40 -22.32 -1.64
N ARG A 233 -8.73 -22.16 -1.81
CA ARG A 233 -9.57 -23.02 -2.67
C ARG A 233 -10.63 -22.21 -3.42
N PHE A 234 -10.29 -21.00 -3.84
CA PHE A 234 -11.19 -20.19 -4.66
C PHE A 234 -11.14 -20.63 -6.13
N LYS A 235 -11.87 -19.92 -7.01
CA LYS A 235 -11.78 -20.11 -8.45
C LYS A 235 -10.36 -19.88 -8.94
N ALA A 236 -9.78 -20.90 -9.56
CA ALA A 236 -8.52 -20.80 -10.26
C ALA A 236 -8.66 -19.87 -11.47
N ILE A 237 -7.82 -18.83 -11.56
CA ILE A 237 -7.75 -17.94 -12.72
C ILE A 237 -6.46 -18.23 -13.49
N GLN A 238 -6.54 -19.21 -14.39
CA GLN A 238 -5.41 -19.62 -15.23
C GLN A 238 -5.14 -18.64 -16.39
N TYR A 239 -6.10 -17.77 -16.71
CA TYR A 239 -6.03 -16.87 -17.87
C TYR A 239 -4.94 -15.80 -17.73
N LEU A 240 -4.65 -15.38 -16.49
CA LEU A 240 -3.59 -14.43 -16.14
C LEU A 240 -2.17 -14.98 -16.38
N GLN A 241 -2.04 -16.30 -16.64
CA GLN A 241 -0.75 -16.96 -16.91
C GLN A 241 -0.40 -17.02 -18.41
N LYS A 242 -1.29 -16.56 -19.31
CA LYS A 242 -1.04 -16.61 -20.75
C LYS A 242 -0.16 -15.43 -21.19
N LYS A 243 0.79 -15.67 -22.09
CA LYS A 243 1.73 -14.62 -22.56
C LYS A 243 1.01 -13.41 -23.19
N TRP A 244 -0.09 -13.64 -23.92
CA TRP A 244 -0.82 -12.55 -24.57
C TRP A 244 -1.52 -11.62 -23.56
N SER A 245 -1.98 -12.14 -22.41
CA SER A 245 -2.59 -11.28 -21.38
C SER A 245 -1.53 -10.37 -20.75
N GLY A 246 -0.27 -10.83 -20.67
CA GLY A 246 0.86 -9.98 -20.31
C GLY A 246 1.02 -8.78 -21.23
N TRP A 247 1.02 -8.99 -22.55
CA TRP A 247 1.11 -7.89 -23.52
C TRP A 247 -0.06 -6.92 -23.47
N VAL A 248 -1.30 -7.42 -23.29
CA VAL A 248 -2.49 -6.58 -23.13
C VAL A 248 -2.39 -5.72 -21.88
N LEU A 249 -1.94 -6.29 -20.75
CA LEU A 249 -1.79 -5.56 -19.49
C LEU A 249 -0.65 -4.52 -19.54
N VAL A 250 0.47 -4.83 -20.22
CA VAL A 250 1.51 -3.83 -20.49
C VAL A 250 0.92 -2.68 -21.30
N GLY A 251 0.22 -2.97 -22.40
CA GLY A 251 -0.41 -1.96 -23.24
C GLY A 251 -1.38 -1.08 -22.45
N LEU A 252 -2.26 -1.68 -21.65
CA LEU A 252 -3.22 -0.96 -20.82
C LEU A 252 -2.53 -0.07 -19.78
N SER A 253 -1.49 -0.60 -19.10
CA SER A 253 -0.74 0.18 -18.12
C SER A 253 0.01 1.34 -18.78
N CYS A 254 0.68 1.10 -19.91
CA CYS A 254 1.39 2.15 -20.64
C CYS A 254 0.43 3.24 -21.14
N CYS A 255 -0.72 2.87 -21.72
CA CYS A 255 -1.75 3.82 -22.12
C CYS A 255 -2.31 4.60 -20.92
N GLY A 256 -2.46 3.95 -19.77
CA GLY A 256 -2.89 4.59 -18.53
C GLY A 256 -1.89 5.62 -18.02
N LEU A 257 -0.62 5.25 -17.92
CA LEU A 257 0.47 6.13 -17.49
C LEU A 257 0.66 7.32 -18.43
N PHE A 258 0.56 7.09 -19.74
CA PHE A 258 0.56 8.15 -20.74
C PHE A 258 -0.67 9.06 -20.61
N GLY A 259 -1.85 8.47 -20.46
CA GLY A 259 -3.12 9.19 -20.36
C GLY A 259 -3.25 10.05 -19.10
N ILE A 260 -2.58 9.70 -18.00
CA ILE A 260 -2.53 10.55 -16.80
C ILE A 260 -2.01 11.96 -17.12
N GLY A 261 -1.06 12.10 -18.06
CA GLY A 261 -0.56 13.40 -18.52
C GLY A 261 -1.55 14.18 -19.38
N LEU A 262 -2.56 13.52 -19.97
CA LEU A 262 -3.55 14.12 -20.87
C LEU A 262 -4.87 14.46 -20.15
N TRP A 263 -5.37 13.53 -19.32
CA TRP A 263 -6.67 13.63 -18.67
C TRP A 263 -6.55 13.28 -17.18
N PRO A 264 -5.86 14.13 -16.38
CA PRO A 264 -5.59 13.85 -14.98
C PRO A 264 -6.88 13.64 -14.17
N ASN A 265 -7.94 14.42 -14.43
CA ASN A 265 -9.21 14.32 -13.71
C ASN A 265 -9.93 12.99 -13.86
N TYR A 266 -9.75 12.27 -14.97
CA TYR A 266 -10.43 11.00 -15.25
C TYR A 266 -9.54 9.79 -14.97
N LEU A 267 -8.25 9.90 -15.27
CA LEU A 267 -7.30 8.78 -15.21
C LEU A 267 -6.49 8.74 -13.91
N PHE A 268 -6.78 9.62 -12.94
CA PHE A 268 -6.14 9.61 -11.62
C PHE A 268 -6.13 8.25 -10.90
N PRO A 269 -7.15 7.35 -11.01
CA PRO A 269 -7.10 6.06 -10.34
C PRO A 269 -5.97 5.17 -10.86
N LEU A 270 -5.52 5.40 -12.09
CA LEU A 270 -4.43 4.64 -12.72
C LEU A 270 -3.07 4.93 -12.10
N VAL A 271 -2.91 5.99 -11.30
CA VAL A 271 -1.70 6.20 -10.48
C VAL A 271 -1.50 5.03 -9.52
N TRP A 272 -2.58 4.46 -8.98
CA TRP A 272 -2.54 3.39 -7.98
C TRP A 272 -2.54 1.97 -8.56
N VAL A 273 -2.85 1.84 -9.85
CA VAL A 273 -3.03 0.52 -10.51
C VAL A 273 -2.05 0.33 -11.67
N GLY A 274 -1.70 1.40 -12.37
CA GLY A 274 -0.81 1.39 -13.53
C GLY A 274 0.55 0.77 -13.23
N PRO A 275 1.33 1.31 -12.27
CA PRO A 275 2.65 0.78 -11.92
C PRO A 275 2.60 -0.70 -11.50
N LEU A 276 1.64 -1.08 -10.66
CA LEU A 276 1.38 -2.48 -10.29
C LEU A 276 1.17 -3.37 -11.51
N LEU A 277 0.24 -3.01 -12.42
CA LEU A 277 -0.05 -3.79 -13.62
C LEU A 277 1.18 -3.90 -14.53
N LEU A 278 1.97 -2.82 -14.64
CA LEU A 278 3.18 -2.82 -15.44
C LEU A 278 4.20 -3.83 -14.91
N VAL A 279 4.53 -3.76 -13.62
CA VAL A 279 5.53 -4.64 -13.02
C VAL A 279 5.10 -6.09 -13.11
N VAL A 280 3.85 -6.39 -12.75
CA VAL A 280 3.34 -7.77 -12.77
C VAL A 280 3.27 -8.33 -14.19
N SER A 281 2.86 -7.53 -15.17
CA SER A 281 2.80 -7.98 -16.57
C SER A 281 4.19 -8.21 -17.17
N LEU A 282 5.18 -7.35 -16.87
CA LEU A 282 6.57 -7.57 -17.28
C LEU A 282 7.19 -8.80 -16.60
N GLN A 283 6.89 -9.05 -15.33
CA GLN A 283 7.29 -10.29 -14.64
C GLN A 283 6.67 -11.53 -15.31
N ALA A 284 5.39 -11.48 -15.68
CA ALA A 284 4.72 -12.57 -16.38
C ALA A 284 5.33 -12.84 -17.77
N LEU A 285 5.62 -11.78 -18.54
CA LEU A 285 6.27 -11.88 -19.85
C LEU A 285 7.71 -12.41 -19.74
N ALA A 286 8.40 -12.08 -18.66
CA ALA A 286 9.73 -12.61 -18.36
C ALA A 286 9.72 -14.08 -17.90
N GLY A 287 8.55 -14.68 -17.69
CA GLY A 287 8.39 -16.05 -17.19
C GLY A 287 8.71 -16.22 -15.70
N THR A 288 8.75 -15.13 -14.94
CA THR A 288 8.98 -15.17 -13.49
C THR A 288 7.66 -15.30 -12.72
N PRO A 289 7.62 -16.00 -11.58
CA PRO A 289 6.44 -16.04 -10.72
C PRO A 289 6.02 -14.62 -10.32
N THR A 290 4.72 -14.34 -10.41
CA THR A 290 4.13 -13.03 -10.06
C THR A 290 3.30 -13.14 -8.79
N ALA A 291 2.90 -12.00 -8.22
CA ALA A 291 1.93 -11.97 -7.12
C ALA A 291 0.59 -12.64 -7.46
N PHE A 292 0.29 -12.80 -8.75
CA PHE A 292 -0.92 -13.48 -9.23
C PHE A 292 -0.70 -14.95 -9.60
N SER A 293 0.53 -15.48 -9.56
CA SER A 293 0.81 -16.90 -9.80
C SER A 293 0.03 -17.84 -8.88
N PRO A 294 -0.12 -17.58 -7.57
CA PRO A 294 -0.94 -18.41 -6.68
C PRO A 294 -2.44 -18.46 -7.05
N LEU A 295 -2.97 -17.46 -7.78
CA LEU A 295 -4.36 -17.47 -8.26
C LEU A 295 -4.64 -18.60 -9.23
N ALA A 296 -3.63 -19.07 -9.97
CA ALA A 296 -3.79 -20.22 -10.87
C ALA A 296 -4.14 -21.50 -10.11
N GLN A 297 -3.80 -21.58 -8.83
CA GLN A 297 -4.11 -22.68 -7.92
C GLN A 297 -5.32 -22.36 -7.02
N GLY A 298 -5.95 -21.19 -7.20
CA GLY A 298 -7.06 -20.73 -6.38
C GLY A 298 -6.65 -20.19 -5.01
N ASP A 299 -5.37 -19.84 -4.81
CA ASP A 299 -4.88 -19.18 -3.61
C ASP A 299 -4.88 -17.65 -3.77
N TRP A 300 -5.82 -17.00 -3.06
CA TRP A 300 -6.04 -15.56 -3.07
C TRP A 300 -5.41 -14.85 -1.86
N ARG A 301 -4.66 -15.56 -1.00
CA ARG A 301 -4.00 -14.95 0.16
C ARG A 301 -3.02 -13.86 -0.25
N GLY A 302 -2.26 -14.11 -1.31
CA GLY A 302 -1.31 -13.15 -1.90
C GLY A 302 -1.96 -11.85 -2.40
N ILE A 303 -3.29 -11.82 -2.57
CA ILE A 303 -4.03 -10.59 -2.90
C ILE A 303 -4.73 -9.99 -1.69
N GLY A 304 -5.52 -10.80 -0.99
CA GLY A 304 -6.37 -10.28 0.07
C GLY A 304 -5.58 -9.85 1.32
N VAL A 305 -4.45 -10.50 1.63
CA VAL A 305 -3.65 -10.10 2.81
C VAL A 305 -3.01 -8.75 2.58
N PRO A 306 -2.27 -8.51 1.48
CA PRO A 306 -1.63 -7.21 1.29
C PRO A 306 -2.65 -6.08 1.13
N ALA A 307 -3.78 -6.32 0.46
CA ALA A 307 -4.86 -5.34 0.34
C ALA A 307 -5.46 -4.96 1.71
N LEU A 308 -5.72 -5.95 2.57
CA LEU A 308 -6.21 -5.68 3.94
C LEU A 308 -5.15 -5.00 4.80
N ALA A 309 -3.88 -5.40 4.68
CA ALA A 309 -2.78 -4.78 5.40
C ALA A 309 -2.65 -3.29 5.06
N ALA A 310 -2.65 -2.96 3.78
CA ALA A 310 -2.61 -1.59 3.31
C ALA A 310 -3.87 -0.80 3.69
N LEU A 311 -5.05 -1.42 3.72
CA LEU A 311 -6.27 -0.74 4.21
C LEU A 311 -6.17 -0.41 5.70
N ILE A 312 -5.69 -1.34 6.54
CA ILE A 312 -5.45 -1.08 7.97
C ILE A 312 -4.42 0.04 8.15
N CYS A 313 -3.30 -0.05 7.44
CA CYS A 313 -2.29 1.01 7.45
C CYS A 313 -2.88 2.34 6.97
N GLY A 314 -3.69 2.35 5.92
CA GLY A 314 -4.38 3.53 5.39
C GLY A 314 -5.29 4.18 6.42
N ILE A 315 -6.03 3.41 7.22
CA ILE A 315 -6.84 3.97 8.31
C ILE A 315 -5.96 4.69 9.36
N PHE A 316 -4.82 4.11 9.75
CA PHE A 316 -3.89 4.75 10.67
C PHE A 316 -3.16 5.95 10.04
N TRP A 317 -2.85 5.87 8.75
CA TRP A 317 -2.27 6.94 7.94
C TRP A 317 -3.16 8.18 7.99
N GLU A 318 -4.45 8.01 7.71
CA GLU A 318 -5.43 9.09 7.76
C GLU A 318 -5.70 9.59 9.18
N LEU A 319 -5.80 8.69 10.15
CA LEU A 319 -6.00 9.05 11.56
C LEU A 319 -4.86 9.93 12.10
N TRP A 320 -3.61 9.59 11.79
CA TRP A 320 -2.45 10.37 12.23
C TRP A 320 -2.23 11.62 11.40
N ASN A 321 -2.65 11.65 10.12
CA ASN A 321 -2.60 12.84 9.29
C ASN A 321 -3.54 13.94 9.81
N TRP A 322 -4.79 13.60 10.16
CA TRP A 322 -5.87 14.54 10.46
C TRP A 322 -5.54 15.66 11.45
N LYS A 323 -4.77 15.35 12.50
CA LYS A 323 -4.35 16.34 13.52
C LYS A 323 -2.85 16.56 13.56
N SER A 324 -2.11 16.14 12.55
CA SER A 324 -0.70 16.48 12.46
C SER A 324 -0.53 17.96 12.09
N LEU A 325 0.54 18.58 12.60
CA LEU A 325 0.84 19.98 12.29
C LEU A 325 1.20 20.12 10.80
N ALA A 326 2.14 19.29 10.34
CA ALA A 326 2.37 19.04 8.91
C ALA A 326 1.45 17.90 8.46
N HIS A 327 0.51 18.21 7.58
CA HIS A 327 -0.46 17.26 7.03
C HIS A 327 -0.63 17.51 5.53
N TRP A 328 -1.23 16.55 4.84
CA TRP A 328 -1.66 16.72 3.46
C TRP A 328 -3.18 16.68 3.38
N GLU A 329 -3.71 17.41 2.41
CA GLU A 329 -5.13 17.43 2.06
C GLU A 329 -5.32 16.77 0.69
N TYR A 330 -6.49 16.15 0.50
CA TYR A 330 -6.83 15.49 -0.75
C TYR A 330 -7.71 16.38 -1.62
N ALA A 331 -7.43 16.42 -2.92
CA ALA A 331 -8.28 17.00 -3.95
C ALA A 331 -8.61 15.91 -4.97
N LEU A 332 -9.70 15.18 -4.75
CA LEU A 332 -10.10 14.08 -5.64
C LEU A 332 -11.22 14.54 -6.59
N PRO A 333 -10.99 14.54 -7.91
CA PRO A 333 -11.99 14.98 -8.87
C PRO A 333 -13.22 14.06 -8.80
N PHE A 334 -14.42 14.66 -8.94
CA PHE A 334 -15.73 13.98 -8.91
C PHE A 334 -16.17 13.29 -7.62
N VAL A 335 -15.25 12.78 -6.79
CA VAL A 335 -15.57 11.86 -5.69
C VAL A 335 -15.25 12.39 -4.30
N HIS A 336 -14.77 13.63 -4.18
CA HIS A 336 -14.42 14.23 -2.90
C HIS A 336 -15.66 14.52 -2.02
N ARG A 337 -16.17 13.49 -1.35
CA ARG A 337 -17.33 13.54 -0.43
C ARG A 337 -17.22 12.46 0.65
N PHE A 338 -17.91 12.67 1.76
CA PHE A 338 -17.91 11.79 2.93
C PHE A 338 -16.50 11.52 3.45
N PRO A 339 -15.76 12.58 3.84
CA PRO A 339 -14.42 12.40 4.36
C PRO A 339 -14.47 11.63 5.68
N LEU A 340 -13.65 10.58 5.77
CA LEU A 340 -13.31 9.94 7.03
C LEU A 340 -11.88 10.36 7.33
N PHE A 341 -11.70 11.21 8.34
CA PHE A 341 -10.49 12.04 8.48
C PHE A 341 -10.32 12.96 7.26
N GLU A 342 -9.16 13.00 6.61
CA GLU A 342 -8.92 13.83 5.41
C GLU A 342 -9.32 13.13 4.10
N MET A 343 -9.42 11.79 4.09
CA MET A 343 -9.65 11.04 2.86
C MET A 343 -11.15 10.83 2.58
N PRO A 344 -11.63 11.11 1.35
CA PRO A 344 -12.97 10.71 0.93
C PRO A 344 -13.16 9.19 1.00
N LEU A 345 -14.38 8.74 1.32
CA LEU A 345 -14.67 7.32 1.52
C LEU A 345 -14.23 6.41 0.36
N LEU A 346 -14.46 6.83 -0.90
CA LEU A 346 -14.05 6.06 -2.07
C LEU A 346 -12.53 6.04 -2.27
N GLY A 347 -11.80 7.01 -1.70
CA GLY A 347 -10.34 7.05 -1.73
C GLY A 347 -9.71 5.84 -1.06
N TYR A 348 -10.35 5.27 -0.02
CA TYR A 348 -9.83 4.09 0.68
C TYR A 348 -9.71 2.85 -0.22
N ALA A 349 -10.45 2.80 -1.33
CA ALA A 349 -10.31 1.72 -2.30
C ALA A 349 -8.93 1.72 -2.98
N GLY A 350 -8.24 2.87 -3.03
CA GLY A 350 -6.87 2.99 -3.55
C GLY A 350 -5.84 2.21 -2.71
N TYR A 351 -6.07 2.04 -1.41
CA TYR A 351 -5.20 1.23 -0.54
C TYR A 351 -5.17 -0.25 -0.93
N LEU A 352 -6.21 -0.75 -1.61
CA LEU A 352 -6.31 -2.17 -1.98
C LEU A 352 -5.27 -2.59 -3.04
N PRO A 353 -5.20 -1.96 -4.23
CA PRO A 353 -4.11 -2.22 -5.17
C PRO A 353 -2.75 -1.78 -4.61
N PHE A 354 -2.71 -0.71 -3.82
CA PHE A 354 -1.47 -0.22 -3.20
C PHE A 354 -0.77 -1.29 -2.34
N GLY A 355 -1.54 -2.05 -1.55
CA GLY A 355 -0.96 -3.15 -0.77
C GLY A 355 -0.31 -4.24 -1.61
N LEU A 356 -0.88 -4.54 -2.79
CA LEU A 356 -0.28 -5.48 -3.74
C LEU A 356 1.01 -4.92 -4.31
N GLU A 357 1.03 -3.63 -4.61
CA GLU A 357 2.20 -2.96 -5.16
C GLU A 357 3.37 -2.97 -4.17
N CYS A 358 3.11 -2.71 -2.89
CA CYS A 358 4.10 -2.83 -1.82
C CYS A 358 4.78 -4.21 -1.81
N VAL A 359 4.00 -5.29 -1.92
CA VAL A 359 4.53 -6.66 -1.95
C VAL A 359 5.29 -6.95 -3.24
N VAL A 360 4.73 -6.58 -4.40
CA VAL A 360 5.36 -6.81 -5.71
C VAL A 360 6.71 -6.10 -5.81
N VAL A 361 6.80 -4.86 -5.34
CA VAL A 361 8.04 -4.07 -5.35
C VAL A 361 9.06 -4.66 -4.37
N ALA A 362 8.66 -5.04 -3.16
CA ALA A 362 9.54 -5.69 -2.20
C ALA A 362 10.09 -7.03 -2.72
N ASP A 363 9.24 -7.87 -3.31
CA ASP A 363 9.63 -9.16 -3.88
C ASP A 363 10.58 -9.01 -5.08
N LEU A 364 10.33 -8.02 -5.94
CA LEU A 364 11.14 -7.72 -7.10
C LEU A 364 12.55 -7.27 -6.70
N CYS A 365 12.64 -6.33 -5.74
CA CYS A 365 13.88 -5.68 -5.36
C CYS A 365 14.72 -6.46 -4.32
N LEU A 366 14.08 -7.14 -3.36
CA LEU A 366 14.76 -7.71 -2.19
C LEU A 366 14.85 -9.25 -2.17
N ARG A 367 14.42 -9.92 -3.25
CA ARG A 367 14.60 -11.38 -3.47
C ARG A 367 13.97 -12.31 -2.43
N ARG A 368 13.00 -11.84 -1.65
CA ARG A 368 12.39 -12.62 -0.57
C ARG A 368 10.88 -12.59 -0.73
N GLN A 369 10.33 -13.64 -1.35
CA GLN A 369 8.89 -13.77 -1.56
C GLN A 369 8.15 -13.59 -0.24
N PHE A 370 7.22 -12.64 -0.22
CA PHE A 370 6.12 -12.65 0.73
C PHE A 370 5.24 -13.87 0.40
N SER A 371 5.48 -15.02 1.02
CA SER A 371 4.75 -16.26 0.72
C SER A 371 3.34 -16.32 1.34
N GLY A 372 2.83 -15.21 1.89
CA GLY A 372 1.53 -15.21 2.58
C GLY A 372 1.51 -16.14 3.81
N GLY A 373 2.69 -16.43 4.37
CA GLY A 373 2.90 -17.24 5.57
C GLY A 373 4.27 -17.02 6.19
N VAL A 374 4.40 -17.38 7.47
CA VAL A 374 5.61 -17.22 8.31
C VAL A 374 6.63 -18.35 8.07
N GLU A 375 6.58 -18.99 6.91
CA GLU A 375 7.63 -19.93 6.49
C GLU A 375 8.75 -19.11 5.85
N TYR A 376 9.69 -18.69 6.69
CA TYR A 376 10.95 -18.15 6.19
C TYR A 376 11.73 -19.31 5.59
N ASP A 377 11.80 -19.39 4.26
CA ASP A 377 12.73 -20.30 3.60
C ASP A 377 14.14 -20.07 4.14
N THR A 378 14.66 -21.12 4.79
CA THR A 378 16.05 -21.24 5.22
C THR A 378 16.90 -21.57 4.00
N HIS A 379 17.22 -20.56 3.20
CA HIS A 379 18.38 -20.63 2.33
C HIS A 379 19.28 -19.45 2.68
N GLU A 380 20.26 -19.77 3.52
CA GLU A 380 21.47 -18.98 3.78
C GLU A 380 22.25 -18.73 2.49
#